data_AF-A0A8R2ART1-F1
#
_entry.id   AF-A0A8R2ART1-F1
#
_cell.length_a   1.000
_cell.length_b   1.000
_cell.length_c   1.000
_cell.angle_alpha   90.00
_cell.angle_beta   90.00
_cell.angle_gamma   90.00
#
_symmetry.space_group_name_H-M   'P 1'
#
loop_
_entity.id
_entity.type
_entity.pdbx_description
1 polymer ?
#
loop_
_entity_poly.entity_id
_entity_poly.type
_entity_poly.pdbx_seq_one_letter_code
_entity_poly.pdbx_strand_id
1 'polypeptide(L)'
;MSTDLNSSFTEQYMNINTKMKKRFMRKPNVSEATNEFIALAIQCEHSEQPTFAGHSYVGAAKCEASVGNFLGEAEHYISAARQFIKAEMKLKSMKFYSPERENLEAGIGCFLQALNKYPEKSPIRTSLLMELASNLSTLGHKAEAISYYQQALDTVVDYTMKLMALWNLMILQIDSEKFSMALETSNTICDSKLNIPEDLLTEVQVTRILLAILVKPADEDKPSSLKQVFFDLMNDIETEALPLSTDLRLKLQSITVSEQEGDMTSLVALLADTEEHLVPHQTQLLHHIISKQRLDHLGLT
;
A
#
# COMPACT_ATOMS: atom_id res chain seq x y z
N MET A 1 -34.84 25.04 3.37
CA MET A 1 -34.66 23.65 3.82
C MET A 1 -34.40 23.69 5.31
N SER A 2 -35.38 23.30 6.12
CA SER A 2 -35.25 23.22 7.58
C SER A 2 -34.54 21.92 7.92
N THR A 3 -33.26 22.00 8.27
CA THR A 3 -32.60 20.92 9.01
C THR A 3 -33.23 20.89 10.40
N ASP A 4 -33.99 19.84 10.70
CA ASP A 4 -34.47 19.58 12.06
C ASP A 4 -33.26 19.25 12.94
N LEU A 5 -32.63 20.29 13.49
CA LEU A 5 -31.46 20.24 14.38
C LEU A 5 -31.67 19.38 15.64
N ASN A 6 -32.90 18.95 15.92
CA ASN A 6 -33.27 18.12 17.06
C ASN A 6 -33.39 16.62 16.75
N SER A 7 -33.33 16.21 15.48
CA SER A 7 -33.49 14.80 15.09
C SER A 7 -32.14 14.08 15.04
N SER A 8 -32.08 12.84 15.56
CA SER A 8 -30.84 12.04 15.53
C SER A 8 -30.43 11.70 14.10
N PHE A 9 -29.14 11.45 13.83
CA PHE A 9 -28.69 11.04 12.49
C PHE A 9 -29.43 9.80 11.97
N THR A 10 -29.75 8.87 12.87
CA THR A 10 -30.54 7.67 12.54
C THR A 10 -31.95 8.04 12.08
N GLU A 11 -32.62 8.96 12.77
CA GLU A 11 -33.96 9.44 12.39
C GLU A 11 -33.94 10.14 11.04
N GLN A 12 -32.97 11.03 10.81
CA GLN A 12 -32.79 11.71 9.53
C GLN A 12 -32.58 10.70 8.39
N TYR A 13 -31.67 9.73 8.59
CA TYR A 13 -31.42 8.67 7.62
C TYR A 13 -32.68 7.83 7.32
N MET A 14 -33.45 7.45 8.35
CA MET A 14 -34.69 6.70 8.19
C MET A 14 -35.80 7.52 7.50
N ASN A 15 -35.86 8.82 7.77
CA ASN A 15 -36.79 9.74 7.11
C ASN A 15 -36.51 9.82 5.61
N ILE A 16 -35.25 9.97 5.21
CA ILE A 16 -34.84 9.97 3.80
C ILE A 16 -35.22 8.63 3.13
N ASN A 17 -34.89 7.50 3.76
CA ASN A 17 -35.28 6.17 3.26
C ASN A 17 -36.80 5.99 3.09
N THR A 18 -37.59 6.59 3.98
CA THR A 18 -39.06 6.53 3.92
C THR A 18 -39.64 7.39 2.80
N LYS A 19 -38.93 8.43 2.35
CA LYS A 19 -39.27 9.17 1.11
C LYS A 19 -39.02 8.33 -0.14
N MET A 20 -38.03 7.44 -0.10
CA MET A 20 -37.67 6.54 -1.21
C MET A 20 -38.60 5.32 -1.35
N LYS A 21 -39.33 4.93 -0.30
CA LYS A 21 -40.32 3.84 -0.40
C LYS A 21 -41.43 4.19 -1.38
N LYS A 22 -41.74 3.27 -2.30
CA LYS A 22 -42.81 3.43 -3.31
C LYS A 22 -44.14 3.74 -2.62
N ARG A 23 -44.64 4.96 -2.81
CA ARG A 23 -45.98 5.37 -2.37
C ARG A 23 -46.96 5.17 -3.53
N PHE A 24 -48.21 4.85 -3.20
CA PHE A 24 -49.26 4.65 -4.20
C PHE A 24 -49.31 5.86 -5.16
N MET A 25 -49.15 5.61 -6.46
CA MET A 25 -49.22 6.60 -7.56
C MET A 25 -48.15 7.71 -7.59
N ARG A 26 -47.11 7.70 -6.74
CA ARG A 26 -46.04 8.72 -6.75
C ARG A 26 -44.66 8.10 -6.89
N LYS A 27 -43.93 8.49 -7.94
CA LYS A 27 -42.51 8.15 -8.08
C LYS A 27 -41.71 8.96 -7.05
N PRO A 28 -40.79 8.34 -6.30
CA PRO A 28 -39.91 9.06 -5.39
C PRO A 28 -38.99 10.00 -6.17
N ASN A 29 -38.70 11.17 -5.60
CA ASN A 29 -37.75 12.11 -6.16
C ASN A 29 -36.33 11.70 -5.77
N VAL A 30 -35.70 10.88 -6.63
CA VAL A 30 -34.39 10.29 -6.34
C VAL A 30 -33.30 11.35 -6.19
N SER A 31 -33.31 12.39 -7.02
CA SER A 31 -32.29 13.46 -6.97
C SER A 31 -32.34 14.25 -5.66
N GLU A 32 -33.54 14.55 -5.17
CA GLU A 32 -33.71 15.19 -3.86
C GLU A 32 -33.21 14.28 -2.73
N ALA A 33 -33.52 12.98 -2.79
CA ALA A 33 -33.03 12.02 -1.80
C ALA A 33 -31.51 11.86 -1.83
N THR A 34 -30.86 11.82 -3.01
CA THR A 34 -29.40 11.84 -3.12
C THR A 34 -28.84 13.06 -2.40
N ASN A 35 -29.35 14.26 -2.69
CA ASN A 35 -28.88 15.50 -2.07
C ASN A 35 -29.09 15.52 -0.55
N GLU A 36 -30.20 15.00 -0.05
CA GLU A 36 -30.45 14.86 1.39
C GLU A 36 -29.46 13.88 2.05
N PHE A 37 -29.15 12.74 1.40
CA PHE A 37 -28.14 11.81 1.89
C PHE A 37 -26.73 12.43 1.92
N ILE A 38 -26.36 13.18 0.88
CA ILE A 38 -25.07 13.90 0.83
C ILE A 38 -25.00 14.93 1.96
N ALA A 39 -26.06 15.73 2.14
CA ALA A 39 -26.11 16.74 3.20
C ALA A 39 -25.98 16.11 4.60
N LEU A 40 -26.66 14.98 4.83
CA LEU A 40 -26.54 14.21 6.06
C LEU A 40 -25.11 13.67 6.25
N ALA A 41 -24.49 13.16 5.19
CA ALA A 41 -23.11 12.66 5.25
C ALA A 41 -22.14 13.78 5.67
N ILE A 42 -22.23 14.95 5.04
CA ILE A 42 -21.42 16.13 5.38
C ILE A 42 -21.66 16.57 6.84
N GLN A 43 -22.90 16.52 7.32
CA GLN A 43 -23.19 16.82 8.73
C GLN A 43 -22.55 15.81 9.69
N CYS A 44 -22.58 14.52 9.34
CA CYS A 44 -21.92 13.46 10.10
C CYS A 44 -20.39 13.65 10.11
N GLU A 45 -19.80 14.07 8.99
CA GLU A 45 -18.37 14.37 8.89
C GLU A 45 -17.96 15.51 9.83
N HIS A 46 -18.69 16.62 9.83
CA HIS A 46 -18.46 17.75 10.74
C HIS A 46 -18.64 17.37 12.21
N SER A 47 -19.46 16.35 12.50
CA SER A 47 -19.71 15.85 13.85
C SER A 47 -18.78 14.69 14.25
N GLU A 48 -17.74 14.41 13.45
CA GLU A 48 -16.79 13.31 13.63
C GLU A 48 -17.42 11.91 13.79
N GLN A 49 -18.50 11.65 13.05
CA GLN A 49 -19.19 10.36 12.98
C GLN A 49 -18.95 9.67 11.63
N PRO A 50 -17.73 9.17 11.36
CA PRO A 50 -17.34 8.66 10.04
C PRO A 50 -18.17 7.44 9.59
N THR A 51 -18.53 6.51 10.48
CA THR A 51 -19.36 5.34 10.13
C THR A 51 -20.75 5.75 9.61
N PHE A 52 -21.39 6.72 10.26
CA PHE A 52 -22.68 7.26 9.80
C PHE A 52 -22.57 8.06 8.51
N ALA A 53 -21.48 8.81 8.32
CA ALA A 53 -21.18 9.47 7.05
C ALA A 53 -21.04 8.45 5.91
N GLY A 54 -20.31 7.36 6.15
CA GLY A 54 -20.15 6.25 5.21
C GLY A 54 -21.49 5.64 4.79
N HIS A 55 -22.36 5.31 5.74
CA HIS A 55 -23.70 4.79 5.44
C HIS A 55 -24.56 5.79 4.67
N SER A 56 -24.47 7.08 4.98
CA SER A 56 -25.21 8.13 4.27
C SER A 56 -24.77 8.24 2.81
N TYR A 57 -23.47 8.19 2.52
CA TYR A 57 -22.97 8.11 1.14
C TYR A 57 -23.36 6.83 0.42
N VAL A 58 -23.41 5.67 1.10
CA VAL A 58 -23.97 4.44 0.49
C VAL A 58 -25.44 4.63 0.11
N GLY A 59 -26.21 5.37 0.92
CA GLY A 59 -27.58 5.77 0.58
C GLY A 59 -27.64 6.59 -0.71
N ALA A 60 -26.77 7.60 -0.84
CA ALA A 60 -26.64 8.40 -2.06
C ALA A 60 -26.23 7.55 -3.29
N ALA A 61 -25.24 6.67 -3.14
CA ALA A 61 -24.80 5.76 -4.20
C ALA A 61 -25.94 4.87 -4.72
N LYS A 62 -26.76 4.32 -3.81
CA LYS A 62 -27.95 3.52 -4.17
C LYS A 62 -29.01 4.34 -4.91
N CYS A 63 -29.15 5.62 -4.59
CA CYS A 63 -30.04 6.54 -5.31
C CYS A 63 -29.53 6.74 -6.74
N GLU A 64 -28.26 7.07 -6.93
CA GLU A 64 -27.63 7.23 -8.25
C GLU A 64 -27.71 5.95 -9.10
N ALA A 65 -27.51 4.79 -8.48
CA ALA A 65 -27.68 3.49 -9.14
C ALA A 65 -29.10 3.29 -9.68
N SER A 66 -30.13 3.73 -8.94
CA SER A 66 -31.53 3.58 -9.34
C SER A 66 -31.93 4.43 -10.55
N VAL A 67 -31.18 5.50 -10.84
CA VAL A 67 -31.36 6.36 -12.03
C VAL A 67 -30.35 6.04 -13.13
N GLY A 68 -29.46 5.06 -12.92
CA GLY A 68 -28.46 4.62 -13.90
C GLY A 68 -27.25 5.55 -14.03
N ASN A 69 -27.00 6.42 -13.04
CA ASN A 69 -25.83 7.29 -13.04
C ASN A 69 -24.61 6.57 -12.44
N PHE A 70 -23.87 5.85 -13.28
CA PHE A 70 -22.75 5.01 -12.82
C PHE A 70 -21.56 5.81 -12.26
N LEU A 71 -21.28 7.00 -12.78
CA LEU A 71 -20.18 7.83 -12.29
C LEU A 71 -20.50 8.42 -10.93
N GLY A 72 -21.71 8.97 -10.77
CA GLY A 72 -22.20 9.44 -9.46
C GLY A 72 -22.24 8.30 -8.44
N GLU A 73 -22.72 7.12 -8.83
CA GLU A 73 -22.70 5.93 -7.97
C GLU A 73 -21.27 5.61 -7.48
N ALA A 74 -20.28 5.61 -8.39
CA ALA A 74 -18.89 5.32 -8.05
C ALA A 74 -18.28 6.37 -7.09
N GLU A 75 -18.50 7.66 -7.34
CA GLU A 75 -17.98 8.75 -6.50
C GLU A 75 -18.51 8.68 -5.06
N HIS A 76 -19.80 8.37 -4.90
CA HIS A 76 -20.39 8.19 -3.59
C HIS A 76 -19.86 6.94 -2.88
N TYR A 77 -19.60 5.83 -3.60
CA TYR A 77 -18.94 4.67 -3.01
C TYR A 77 -17.50 4.96 -2.59
N ILE A 78 -16.73 5.73 -3.37
CA ILE A 78 -15.37 6.14 -2.97
C ILE A 78 -15.43 6.99 -1.69
N SER A 79 -16.36 7.94 -1.64
CA SER A 79 -16.56 8.80 -0.47
C SER A 79 -16.96 7.98 0.77
N ALA A 80 -17.88 7.03 0.60
CA ALA A 80 -18.26 6.09 1.66
C ALA A 80 -17.06 5.27 2.16
N ALA A 81 -16.28 4.71 1.24
CA ALA A 81 -15.12 3.88 1.54
C ALA A 81 -14.11 4.64 2.41
N ARG A 82 -13.77 5.87 2.03
CA ARG A 82 -12.86 6.74 2.78
C ARG A 82 -13.36 7.04 4.19
N GLN A 83 -14.67 7.26 4.37
CA GLN A 83 -15.23 7.46 5.71
C GLN A 83 -15.16 6.19 6.55
N PHE A 84 -15.44 5.01 6.00
CA PHE A 84 -15.30 3.75 6.73
C PHE A 84 -13.85 3.46 7.11
N ILE A 85 -12.89 3.68 6.21
CA ILE A 85 -11.45 3.56 6.54
C ILE A 85 -11.06 4.55 7.64
N LYS A 86 -11.54 5.80 7.58
CA LYS A 86 -11.32 6.79 8.64
C LYS A 86 -11.86 6.32 10.00
N ALA A 87 -13.02 5.66 10.02
CA ALA A 87 -13.57 5.07 11.23
C ALA A 87 -12.67 3.96 11.78
N GLU A 88 -12.18 3.06 10.92
CA GLU A 88 -11.28 1.98 11.31
C GLU A 88 -9.93 2.50 11.83
N MET A 89 -9.34 3.49 11.15
CA MET A 89 -8.11 4.15 11.60
C MET A 89 -8.31 4.80 12.98
N LYS A 90 -9.48 5.40 13.23
CA LYS A 90 -9.84 5.98 14.53
C LYS A 90 -9.90 4.90 15.62
N LEU A 91 -10.52 3.74 15.34
CA LEU A 91 -10.53 2.60 16.27
C LEU A 91 -9.11 2.10 16.57
N LYS A 92 -8.29 1.91 15.53
CA LYS A 92 -6.88 1.51 15.68
C LYS A 92 -6.08 2.51 16.53
N SER A 93 -6.27 3.81 16.31
CA SER A 93 -5.58 4.86 17.07
C SER A 93 -5.93 4.85 18.56
N MET A 94 -7.17 4.49 18.88
CA MET A 94 -7.65 4.32 20.25
C MET A 94 -7.32 2.93 20.83
N LYS A 95 -6.61 2.09 20.08
CA LYS A 95 -6.27 0.70 20.44
C LYS A 95 -7.51 -0.15 20.73
N PHE A 96 -8.65 0.18 20.13
CA PHE A 96 -9.83 -0.67 20.16
C PHE A 96 -9.70 -1.79 19.14
N TYR A 97 -9.95 -3.01 19.59
CA TYR A 97 -10.02 -4.18 18.72
C TYR A 97 -11.41 -4.25 18.08
N SER A 98 -11.44 -4.42 16.76
CA SER A 98 -12.65 -4.63 15.95
C SER A 98 -12.66 -6.09 15.49
N PRO A 99 -13.31 -7.02 16.22
CA PRO A 99 -13.21 -8.46 15.94
C PRO A 99 -13.69 -8.84 14.54
N GLU A 100 -14.75 -8.17 14.07
CA GLU A 100 -15.39 -8.46 12.79
C GLU A 100 -14.95 -7.51 11.66
N ARG A 101 -14.01 -6.58 11.94
CA ARG A 101 -13.52 -5.61 10.95
C ARG A 101 -14.65 -4.84 10.24
N GLU A 102 -15.77 -4.57 10.92
CA GLU A 102 -17.01 -4.10 10.27
C GLU A 102 -16.80 -2.87 9.38
N ASN A 103 -16.10 -1.84 9.90
CA ASN A 103 -15.83 -0.64 9.10
C ASN A 103 -14.83 -0.95 7.97
N LEU A 104 -13.79 -1.75 8.22
CA LEU A 104 -12.84 -2.12 7.20
C LEU A 104 -13.49 -2.90 6.04
N GLU A 105 -14.31 -3.91 6.34
CA GLU A 105 -15.03 -4.69 5.33
C GLU A 105 -16.05 -3.84 4.57
N ALA A 106 -16.75 -2.93 5.25
CA ALA A 106 -17.62 -1.95 4.59
C ALA A 106 -16.83 -1.03 3.65
N GLY A 107 -15.63 -0.59 4.07
CA GLY A 107 -14.72 0.23 3.26
C GLY A 107 -14.21 -0.49 2.02
N ILE A 108 -13.67 -1.71 2.20
CA ILE A 108 -13.22 -2.59 1.10
C ILE A 108 -14.38 -2.82 0.12
N GLY A 109 -15.56 -3.21 0.64
CA GLY A 109 -16.75 -3.43 -0.16
C GLY A 109 -17.13 -2.22 -1.01
N CYS A 110 -17.09 -1.01 -0.44
CA CYS A 110 -17.36 0.22 -1.18
C CYS A 110 -16.31 0.51 -2.26
N PHE A 111 -15.01 0.32 -1.98
CA PHE A 111 -13.97 0.43 -3.00
C PHE A 111 -14.21 -0.55 -4.16
N LEU A 112 -14.51 -1.81 -3.87
CA LEU A 112 -14.79 -2.83 -4.90
C LEU A 112 -16.03 -2.48 -5.74
N GLN A 113 -17.09 -1.94 -5.13
CA GLN A 113 -18.25 -1.46 -5.87
C GLN A 113 -17.90 -0.31 -6.81
N ALA A 114 -17.09 0.66 -6.36
CA ALA A 114 -16.62 1.76 -7.19
C ALA A 114 -15.71 1.27 -8.34
N LEU A 115 -14.77 0.37 -8.04
CA LEU A 115 -13.84 -0.21 -9.01
C LEU A 115 -14.57 -0.86 -10.20
N ASN A 116 -15.69 -1.53 -9.94
CA ASN A 116 -16.51 -2.19 -10.97
C ASN A 116 -17.23 -1.22 -11.92
N LYS A 117 -17.24 0.09 -11.63
CA LYS A 117 -17.84 1.12 -12.50
C LYS A 117 -16.83 1.74 -13.45
N TYR A 118 -15.54 1.61 -13.18
CA TYR A 118 -14.48 2.12 -14.04
C TYR A 118 -13.95 1.02 -14.98
N PRO A 119 -13.48 1.39 -16.19
CA PRO A 119 -12.79 0.45 -17.07
C PRO A 119 -11.58 -0.21 -16.40
N GLU A 120 -11.28 -1.45 -16.78
CA GLU A 120 -10.21 -2.26 -16.17
C GLU A 120 -8.82 -1.61 -16.26
N LYS A 121 -8.51 -0.97 -17.40
CA LYS A 121 -7.23 -0.26 -17.63
C LYS A 121 -7.30 1.24 -17.33
N SER A 122 -8.23 1.66 -16.48
CA SER A 122 -8.36 3.07 -16.08
C SER A 122 -7.33 3.45 -15.01
N PRO A 123 -6.61 4.58 -15.16
CA PRO A 123 -5.74 5.10 -14.10
C PRO A 123 -6.48 5.34 -12.77
N ILE A 124 -7.79 5.62 -12.82
CA ILE A 124 -8.62 5.76 -11.62
C ILE A 124 -8.76 4.42 -10.90
N ARG A 125 -8.88 3.31 -11.65
CA ARG A 125 -8.97 1.98 -11.06
C ARG A 125 -7.67 1.63 -10.35
N THR A 126 -6.53 1.90 -11.00
CA THR A 126 -5.20 1.71 -10.41
C THR A 126 -5.01 2.56 -9.16
N SER A 127 -5.38 3.85 -9.20
CA SER A 127 -5.22 4.75 -8.05
C SER A 127 -6.07 4.31 -6.85
N LEU A 128 -7.30 3.85 -7.08
CA LEU A 128 -8.16 3.31 -6.02
C LEU A 128 -7.61 2.02 -5.41
N LEU A 129 -7.05 1.12 -6.23
CA LEU A 129 -6.37 -0.09 -5.72
C LEU A 129 -5.14 0.26 -4.87
N MET A 130 -4.33 1.22 -5.31
CA MET A 130 -3.18 1.70 -4.54
C MET A 130 -3.59 2.40 -3.24
N GLU A 131 -4.67 3.19 -3.25
CA GLU A 131 -5.24 3.82 -2.05
C GLU A 131 -5.71 2.76 -1.05
N LEU A 132 -6.44 1.75 -1.53
CA LEU A 132 -6.89 0.63 -0.71
C LEU A 132 -5.71 -0.14 -0.10
N ALA A 133 -4.70 -0.47 -0.90
CA ALA A 133 -3.51 -1.18 -0.46
C ALA A 133 -2.72 -0.37 0.59
N SER A 134 -2.57 0.94 0.40
CA SER A 134 -1.91 1.84 1.35
C SER A 134 -2.66 1.91 2.70
N ASN A 135 -3.99 1.98 2.65
CA ASN A 135 -4.82 1.96 3.85
C ASN A 135 -4.69 0.63 4.61
N LEU A 136 -4.72 -0.51 3.90
CA LEU A 136 -4.53 -1.84 4.49
C LEU A 136 -3.13 -2.01 5.11
N SER A 137 -2.10 -1.52 4.43
CA SER A 137 -0.73 -1.48 4.95
C SER A 137 -0.67 -0.73 6.28
N THR A 138 -1.23 0.48 6.31
CA THR A 138 -1.28 1.33 7.52
C THR A 138 -2.09 0.67 8.64
N LEU A 139 -3.15 -0.09 8.32
CA LEU A 139 -3.92 -0.87 9.29
C LEU A 139 -3.19 -2.15 9.76
N GLY A 140 -2.13 -2.58 9.09
CA GLY A 140 -1.33 -3.76 9.43
C GLY A 140 -1.74 -5.03 8.68
N HIS A 141 -2.66 -4.94 7.73
CA HIS A 141 -3.12 -6.05 6.89
C HIS A 141 -2.20 -6.22 5.67
N LYS A 142 -0.92 -6.51 5.94
CA LYS A 142 0.16 -6.53 4.92
C LYS A 142 -0.11 -7.52 3.78
N ALA A 143 -0.64 -8.70 4.08
CA ALA A 143 -0.92 -9.73 3.07
C ALA A 143 -1.99 -9.30 2.06
N GLU A 144 -3.08 -8.67 2.52
CA GLU A 144 -4.12 -8.12 1.65
C GLU A 144 -3.60 -6.92 0.85
N ALA A 145 -2.82 -6.04 1.50
CA ALA A 145 -2.19 -4.89 0.82
C ALA A 145 -1.30 -5.34 -0.35
N ILE A 146 -0.48 -6.39 -0.16
CA ILE A 146 0.34 -6.97 -1.23
C ILE A 146 -0.53 -7.40 -2.43
N SER A 147 -1.65 -8.09 -2.18
CA SER A 147 -2.53 -8.55 -3.27
C SER A 147 -3.12 -7.38 -4.07
N TYR A 148 -3.53 -6.30 -3.41
CA TYR A 148 -4.07 -5.12 -4.10
C TYR A 148 -3.00 -4.32 -4.84
N TYR A 149 -1.76 -4.23 -4.33
CA TYR A 149 -0.66 -3.63 -5.10
C TYR A 149 -0.31 -4.46 -6.35
N GLN A 150 -0.31 -5.79 -6.26
CA GLN A 150 -0.11 -6.66 -7.42
C GLN A 150 -1.20 -6.44 -8.49
N GLN A 151 -2.47 -6.40 -8.07
CA GLN A 151 -3.58 -6.08 -8.99
C GLN A 151 -3.47 -4.68 -9.61
N ALA A 152 -2.96 -3.70 -8.85
CA ALA A 152 -2.71 -2.36 -9.39
C ALA A 152 -1.63 -2.39 -10.47
N LEU A 153 -0.55 -3.16 -10.28
CA LEU A 153 0.54 -3.30 -11.23
C LEU A 153 0.13 -3.98 -12.56
N ASP A 154 -0.91 -4.81 -12.54
CA ASP A 154 -1.45 -5.42 -13.77
C ASP A 154 -2.16 -4.40 -14.68
N THR A 155 -2.63 -3.30 -14.10
CA THR A 155 -3.46 -2.29 -14.79
C THR A 155 -2.73 -0.97 -15.02
N VAL A 156 -1.60 -0.73 -14.33
CA VAL A 156 -0.89 0.54 -14.36
C VAL A 156 -0.25 0.82 -15.72
N VAL A 157 -0.56 1.99 -16.27
CA VAL A 157 0.05 2.50 -17.51
C VAL A 157 1.02 3.63 -17.20
N ASP A 158 0.72 4.43 -16.17
CA ASP A 158 1.53 5.57 -15.79
C ASP A 158 2.86 5.15 -15.14
N TYR A 159 3.92 5.82 -15.59
CA TYR A 159 5.28 5.60 -15.16
C TYR A 159 5.45 5.77 -13.64
N THR A 160 5.03 6.92 -13.13
CA THR A 160 5.22 7.32 -11.74
C THR A 160 4.40 6.44 -10.81
N MET A 161 3.14 6.16 -11.16
CA MET A 161 2.30 5.23 -10.40
C MET A 161 2.90 3.83 -10.34
N LYS A 162 3.48 3.34 -11.44
CA LYS A 162 4.12 2.01 -11.47
C LYS A 162 5.30 1.95 -10.52
N LEU A 163 6.18 2.95 -10.55
CA LEU A 163 7.33 3.04 -9.64
C LEU A 163 6.86 3.09 -8.18
N MET A 164 5.87 3.93 -7.87
CA MET A 164 5.31 4.03 -6.52
C MET A 164 4.68 2.71 -6.05
N ALA A 165 3.97 2.00 -6.91
CA ALA A 165 3.36 0.71 -6.58
C ALA A 165 4.42 -0.37 -6.35
N LEU A 166 5.45 -0.46 -7.20
CA LEU A 166 6.56 -1.39 -7.03
C LEU A 166 7.35 -1.11 -5.75
N TRP A 167 7.61 0.16 -5.47
CA TRP A 167 8.31 0.60 -4.26
C TRP A 167 7.55 0.16 -3.00
N ASN A 168 6.28 0.54 -2.88
CA ASN A 168 5.47 0.18 -1.72
C ASN A 168 5.31 -1.35 -1.58
N LEU A 169 5.20 -2.07 -2.70
CA LEU A 169 5.14 -3.53 -2.70
C LEU A 169 6.44 -4.16 -2.19
N MET A 170 7.60 -3.67 -2.64
CA MET A 170 8.92 -4.14 -2.21
C MET A 170 9.08 -3.97 -0.69
N ILE A 171 8.78 -2.78 -0.16
CA ILE A 171 8.85 -2.51 1.28
C ILE A 171 7.92 -3.45 2.04
N LEU A 172 6.66 -3.60 1.61
CA LEU A 172 5.70 -4.51 2.24
C LEU A 172 6.14 -5.98 2.24
N GLN A 173 6.83 -6.42 1.19
CA GLN A 173 7.36 -7.77 1.09
C GLN A 173 8.52 -7.99 2.08
N ILE A 174 9.43 -7.01 2.22
CA ILE A 174 10.50 -7.04 3.25
C ILE A 174 9.88 -7.13 4.64
N ASP A 175 8.92 -6.24 4.91
CA ASP A 175 8.15 -6.14 6.14
C ASP A 175 7.34 -7.39 6.50
N SER A 176 7.11 -8.27 5.53
CA SER A 176 6.39 -9.54 5.66
C SER A 176 7.33 -10.75 5.52
N GLU A 177 8.66 -10.51 5.56
CA GLU A 177 9.73 -11.51 5.43
C GLU A 177 9.68 -12.34 4.13
N LYS A 178 9.04 -11.79 3.08
CA LYS A 178 8.96 -12.39 1.74
C LYS A 178 10.16 -11.97 0.88
N PHE A 179 11.38 -12.27 1.36
CA PHE A 179 12.63 -11.73 0.79
C PHE A 179 12.85 -12.10 -0.68
N SER A 180 12.51 -13.32 -1.11
CA SER A 180 12.63 -13.71 -2.52
C SER A 180 11.74 -12.86 -3.44
N MET A 181 10.49 -12.60 -3.02
CA MET A 181 9.57 -11.74 -3.79
C MET A 181 10.03 -10.28 -3.78
N ALA A 182 10.59 -9.80 -2.66
CA ALA A 182 11.17 -8.46 -2.57
C ALA A 182 12.35 -8.31 -3.54
N LEU A 183 13.19 -9.35 -3.66
CA LEU A 183 14.30 -9.36 -4.61
C LEU A 183 13.81 -9.29 -6.05
N GLU A 184 12.81 -10.08 -6.43
CA GLU A 184 12.17 -10.03 -7.75
C GLU A 184 11.59 -8.64 -8.07
N THR A 185 10.91 -8.03 -7.09
CA THR A 185 10.33 -6.68 -7.23
C THR A 185 11.44 -5.63 -7.40
N SER A 186 12.52 -5.72 -6.63
CA SER A 186 13.70 -4.83 -6.75
C SER A 186 14.42 -4.98 -8.09
N ASN A 187 14.56 -6.21 -8.59
CA ASN A 187 15.07 -6.48 -9.94
C ASN A 187 14.18 -5.83 -10.99
N THR A 188 12.86 -5.97 -10.86
CA THR A 188 11.89 -5.35 -11.77
C THR A 188 12.03 -3.83 -11.79
N ILE A 189 12.24 -3.18 -10.63
CA ILE A 189 12.46 -1.73 -10.57
C ILE A 189 13.74 -1.35 -11.34
N CYS A 190 14.89 -1.93 -11.01
CA CYS A 190 16.16 -1.55 -11.64
C CYS A 190 16.28 -1.93 -13.12
N ASP A 191 15.66 -3.03 -13.54
CA ASP A 191 15.77 -3.55 -14.91
C ASP A 191 14.73 -2.92 -15.85
N SER A 192 13.73 -2.27 -15.27
CA SER A 192 12.76 -1.52 -16.03
C SER A 192 13.37 -0.21 -16.55
N LYS A 193 12.94 0.23 -17.74
CA LYS A 193 13.39 1.50 -18.37
C LYS A 193 12.74 2.73 -17.72
N LEU A 194 12.61 2.66 -16.41
CA LEU A 194 11.98 3.63 -15.56
C LEU A 194 12.99 4.75 -15.25
N ASN A 195 12.59 6.01 -15.37
CA ASN A 195 13.42 7.15 -15.00
C ASN A 195 13.43 7.35 -13.46
N ILE A 196 14.25 6.56 -12.78
CA ILE A 196 14.29 6.52 -11.31
C ILE A 196 15.14 7.69 -10.81
N PRO A 197 14.63 8.54 -9.89
CA PRO A 197 15.44 9.56 -9.24
C PRO A 197 16.67 8.96 -8.56
N GLU A 198 17.82 9.63 -8.61
CA GLU A 198 19.10 9.10 -8.13
C GLU A 198 19.03 8.59 -6.69
N ASP A 199 18.49 9.39 -5.75
CA ASP A 199 18.34 8.99 -4.35
C ASP A 199 17.54 7.69 -4.18
N LEU A 200 16.47 7.54 -4.97
CA LEU A 200 15.65 6.34 -4.95
C LEU A 200 16.37 5.16 -5.60
N LEU A 201 17.14 5.40 -6.67
CA LEU A 201 17.94 4.37 -7.31
C LEU A 201 19.02 3.85 -6.36
N THR A 202 19.72 4.73 -5.64
CA THR A 202 20.65 4.37 -4.56
C THR A 202 19.94 3.46 -3.56
N GLU A 203 18.77 3.86 -3.07
CA GLU A 203 18.03 3.12 -2.06
C GLU A 203 17.57 1.73 -2.56
N VAL A 204 17.07 1.63 -3.80
CA VAL A 204 16.70 0.35 -4.42
C VAL A 204 17.93 -0.54 -4.59
N GLN A 205 19.06 -0.02 -5.08
CA GLN A 205 20.26 -0.82 -5.32
C GLN A 205 20.87 -1.36 -4.04
N VAL A 206 20.96 -0.56 -2.98
CA VAL A 206 21.39 -1.00 -1.65
C VAL A 206 20.46 -2.12 -1.14
N THR A 207 19.15 -1.91 -1.24
CA THR A 207 18.14 -2.91 -0.85
C THR A 207 18.29 -4.21 -1.65
N ARG A 208 18.49 -4.10 -2.97
CA ARG A 208 18.68 -5.22 -3.91
C ARG A 208 19.93 -6.02 -3.59
N ILE A 209 21.05 -5.37 -3.24
CA ILE A 209 22.30 -6.03 -2.81
C ILE A 209 22.06 -6.81 -1.52
N LEU A 210 21.50 -6.18 -0.49
CA LEU A 210 21.23 -6.84 0.80
C LEU A 210 20.26 -8.02 0.65
N LEU A 211 19.20 -7.87 -0.17
CA LEU A 211 18.29 -8.97 -0.48
C LEU A 211 18.98 -10.12 -1.21
N ALA A 212 19.86 -9.83 -2.16
CA ALA A 212 20.59 -10.87 -2.89
C ALA A 212 21.56 -11.64 -1.99
N ILE A 213 22.23 -10.96 -1.06
CA ILE A 213 23.07 -11.58 -0.02
C ILE A 213 22.22 -12.47 0.90
N LEU A 214 21.05 -11.98 1.34
CA LEU A 214 20.15 -12.72 2.24
C LEU A 214 19.53 -13.95 1.57
N VAL A 215 19.01 -13.80 0.35
CA VAL A 215 18.28 -14.86 -0.38
C VAL A 215 19.22 -15.90 -0.97
N LYS A 216 20.41 -15.48 -1.44
CA LYS A 216 21.38 -16.31 -2.19
C LYS A 216 20.72 -17.02 -3.39
N PRO A 217 20.15 -16.28 -4.36
CA PRO A 217 19.58 -16.89 -5.56
C PRO A 217 20.65 -17.67 -6.32
N ALA A 218 20.24 -18.73 -7.02
CA ALA A 218 21.15 -19.47 -7.89
C ALA A 218 21.70 -18.53 -8.99
N ASP A 219 22.92 -18.79 -9.47
CA ASP A 219 23.54 -17.91 -10.48
C ASP A 219 22.76 -17.85 -11.79
N GLU A 220 21.97 -18.88 -12.10
CA GLU A 220 21.07 -18.92 -13.26
C GLU A 220 19.88 -17.97 -13.10
N ASP A 221 19.40 -17.78 -11.87
CA ASP A 221 18.24 -16.94 -11.55
C ASP A 221 18.60 -15.45 -11.39
N LYS A 222 19.90 -15.13 -11.26
CA LYS A 222 20.37 -13.75 -11.15
C LYS A 222 20.29 -13.05 -12.51
N PRO A 223 19.55 -11.93 -12.63
CA PRO A 223 19.56 -11.14 -13.86
C PRO A 223 20.95 -10.54 -14.13
N SER A 224 21.28 -10.31 -15.41
CA SER A 224 22.60 -9.79 -15.82
C SER A 224 22.92 -8.45 -15.17
N SER A 225 21.93 -7.60 -14.96
CA SER A 225 22.05 -6.32 -14.26
C SER A 225 22.48 -6.50 -12.80
N LEU A 226 21.91 -7.48 -12.08
CA LEU A 226 22.33 -7.79 -10.70
C LEU A 226 23.77 -8.30 -10.66
N LYS A 227 24.15 -9.17 -11.60
CA LYS A 227 25.54 -9.64 -11.73
C LYS A 227 26.50 -8.47 -11.98
N GLN A 228 26.10 -7.53 -12.84
CA GLN A 228 26.87 -6.32 -13.10
C GLN A 228 27.02 -5.45 -11.86
N VAL A 229 25.94 -5.26 -11.07
CA VAL A 229 26.01 -4.50 -9.80
C VAL A 229 27.02 -5.11 -8.83
N PHE A 230 27.04 -6.43 -8.65
CA PHE A 230 28.05 -7.07 -7.81
C PHE A 230 29.46 -6.95 -8.39
N PHE A 231 29.61 -7.06 -9.70
CA PHE A 231 30.91 -6.86 -10.36
C PHE A 231 31.43 -5.43 -10.15
N ASP A 232 30.59 -4.42 -10.39
CA ASP A 232 30.93 -3.01 -10.23
C ASP A 232 31.24 -2.70 -8.76
N LEU A 233 30.41 -3.21 -7.83
CA LEU A 233 30.62 -3.08 -6.39
C LEU A 233 31.97 -3.64 -5.97
N MET A 234 32.32 -4.86 -6.37
CA MET A 234 33.54 -5.54 -5.92
C MET A 234 34.82 -5.03 -6.60
N ASN A 235 34.72 -4.40 -7.78
CA ASN A 235 35.85 -3.84 -8.51
C ASN A 235 35.97 -2.31 -8.40
N ASP A 236 35.20 -1.70 -7.49
CA ASP A 236 35.17 -0.26 -7.24
C ASP A 236 34.90 0.59 -8.50
N ILE A 237 34.01 0.11 -9.36
CA ILE A 237 33.65 0.79 -10.62
C ILE A 237 32.51 1.78 -10.33
N GLU A 238 32.74 3.06 -10.62
CA GLU A 238 31.70 4.10 -10.58
C GLU A 238 30.82 4.06 -11.83
N THR A 239 29.52 3.86 -11.62
CA THR A 239 28.53 3.84 -12.70
C THR A 239 27.26 4.58 -12.27
N GLU A 240 26.57 5.20 -13.23
CA GLU A 240 25.25 5.83 -12.99
C GLU A 240 24.19 4.81 -12.55
N ALA A 241 24.40 3.53 -12.85
CA ALA A 241 23.51 2.44 -12.43
C ALA A 241 23.67 2.09 -10.95
N LEU A 242 24.79 2.47 -10.32
CA LEU A 242 25.10 2.23 -8.92
C LEU A 242 25.62 3.52 -8.24
N PRO A 243 24.74 4.53 -8.06
CA PRO A 243 25.11 5.83 -7.48
C PRO A 243 25.28 5.72 -5.96
N LEU A 244 26.43 5.20 -5.52
CA LEU A 244 26.81 5.04 -4.12
C LEU A 244 27.89 6.05 -3.74
N SER A 245 27.83 6.58 -2.52
CA SER A 245 28.98 7.27 -1.93
C SER A 245 30.12 6.28 -1.66
N THR A 246 31.36 6.78 -1.62
CA THR A 246 32.55 5.96 -1.32
C THR A 246 32.41 5.21 0.01
N ASP A 247 31.92 5.88 1.06
CA ASP A 247 31.75 5.27 2.38
C ASP A 247 30.70 4.14 2.36
N LEU A 248 29.57 4.35 1.69
CA LEU A 248 28.52 3.33 1.57
C LEU A 248 28.99 2.14 0.73
N ARG A 249 29.78 2.39 -0.32
CA ARG A 249 30.37 1.34 -1.15
C ARG A 249 31.30 0.45 -0.36
N LEU A 250 32.26 1.03 0.38
CA LEU A 250 33.20 0.27 1.21
C LEU A 250 32.48 -0.59 2.25
N LYS A 251 31.40 -0.05 2.84
CA LYS A 251 30.55 -0.78 3.78
C LYS A 251 29.85 -1.96 3.13
N LEU A 252 29.24 -1.78 1.96
CA LEU A 252 28.58 -2.87 1.22
C LEU A 252 29.55 -3.95 0.73
N GLN A 253 30.75 -3.57 0.29
CA GLN A 253 31.83 -4.51 0.00
C GLN A 253 32.19 -5.33 1.25
N SER A 254 32.40 -4.65 2.38
CA SER A 254 32.76 -5.29 3.65
C SER A 254 31.67 -6.27 4.12
N ILE A 255 30.40 -5.90 3.99
CA ILE A 255 29.26 -6.80 4.28
C ILE A 255 29.28 -8.02 3.35
N THR A 256 29.46 -7.80 2.04
CA THR A 256 29.47 -8.88 1.04
C THR A 256 30.60 -9.88 1.32
N VAL A 257 31.81 -9.41 1.61
CA VAL A 257 32.96 -10.26 1.93
C VAL A 257 32.76 -11.00 3.26
N SER A 258 32.31 -10.30 4.30
CA SER A 258 32.12 -10.91 5.63
C SER A 258 31.05 -12.00 5.62
N GLU A 259 30.02 -11.84 4.78
CA GLU A 259 29.00 -12.87 4.58
C GLU A 259 29.56 -14.09 3.81
N GLN A 260 30.32 -13.86 2.73
CA GLN A 260 30.95 -14.94 1.95
C GLN A 260 31.95 -15.77 2.76
N GLU A 261 32.75 -15.12 3.61
CA GLU A 261 33.75 -15.77 4.48
C GLU A 261 33.12 -16.39 5.73
N GLY A 262 31.83 -16.17 5.99
CA GLY A 262 31.18 -16.67 7.18
C GLY A 262 31.58 -15.93 8.47
N ASP A 263 32.19 -14.75 8.40
CA ASP A 263 32.65 -13.97 9.56
C ASP A 263 31.51 -13.17 10.22
N MET A 264 30.84 -13.83 11.17
CA MET A 264 29.77 -13.22 11.96
C MET A 264 30.24 -12.03 12.81
N THR A 265 31.49 -12.04 13.29
CA THR A 265 31.99 -10.99 14.19
C THR A 265 32.13 -9.68 13.44
N SER A 266 32.70 -9.75 12.22
CA SER A 266 32.82 -8.59 11.34
C SER A 266 31.46 -8.05 10.92
N LEU A 267 30.47 -8.90 10.60
CA LEU A 267 29.12 -8.42 10.28
C LEU A 267 28.42 -7.70 11.42
N VAL A 268 28.57 -8.18 12.66
CA VAL A 268 27.99 -7.52 13.84
C VAL A 268 28.67 -6.16 14.09
N ALA A 269 29.98 -6.06 13.89
CA ALA A 269 30.69 -4.78 13.98
C ALA A 269 30.23 -3.80 12.89
N LEU A 270 30.10 -4.28 11.65
CA LEU A 270 29.65 -3.48 10.49
C LEU A 270 28.24 -2.93 10.66
N LEU A 271 27.34 -3.62 11.37
CA LEU A 271 25.99 -3.14 11.64
C LEU A 271 26.00 -1.77 12.34
N ALA A 272 26.81 -1.61 13.40
CA ALA A 272 26.90 -0.35 14.14
C ALA A 272 27.47 0.78 13.26
N ASP A 273 28.47 0.45 12.43
CA ASP A 273 29.11 1.42 11.54
C ASP A 273 28.24 1.79 10.34
N THR A 274 27.30 0.93 9.93
CA THR A 274 26.44 1.12 8.75
C THR A 274 25.11 1.79 9.05
N GLU A 275 24.68 1.82 10.31
CA GLU A 275 23.34 2.29 10.71
C GLU A 275 23.04 3.72 10.26
N GLU A 276 24.03 4.62 10.27
CA GLU A 276 23.86 6.01 9.82
C GLU A 276 23.69 6.16 8.29
N HIS A 277 24.00 5.12 7.53
CA HIS A 277 24.02 5.14 6.06
C HIS A 277 22.87 4.33 5.44
N LEU A 278 22.14 3.58 6.27
CA LEU A 278 21.06 2.71 5.85
C LEU A 278 19.71 3.25 6.31
N VAL A 279 18.70 3.12 5.46
CA VAL A 279 17.30 3.39 5.83
C VAL A 279 16.73 2.21 6.64
N PRO A 280 15.63 2.39 7.41
CA PRO A 280 15.18 1.40 8.39
C PRO A 280 14.98 -0.03 7.86
N HIS A 281 14.40 -0.22 6.67
CA HIS A 281 14.23 -1.57 6.09
C HIS A 281 15.54 -2.19 5.63
N GLN A 282 16.54 -1.40 5.23
CA GLN A 282 17.87 -1.91 4.91
C GLN A 282 18.61 -2.38 6.18
N THR A 283 18.50 -1.61 7.27
CA THR A 283 19.00 -2.04 8.58
C THR A 283 18.32 -3.33 9.04
N GLN A 284 17.00 -3.44 8.86
CA GLN A 284 16.27 -4.68 9.13
C GLN A 284 16.80 -5.86 8.29
N LEU A 285 17.06 -5.67 7.00
CA LEU A 285 17.65 -6.71 6.15
C LEU A 285 19.03 -7.15 6.66
N LEU A 286 19.88 -6.21 7.07
CA LEU A 286 21.19 -6.53 7.63
C LEU A 286 21.08 -7.35 8.94
N HIS A 287 20.13 -7.01 9.81
CA HIS A 287 19.81 -7.84 10.98
C HIS A 287 19.37 -9.26 10.61
N HIS A 288 18.56 -9.42 9.56
CA HIS A 288 18.16 -10.75 9.07
C HIS A 288 19.35 -11.53 8.49
N ILE A 289 20.28 -10.88 7.77
CA ILE A 289 21.51 -11.51 7.27
C ILE A 289 22.33 -12.06 8.44
N ILE A 290 22.61 -11.24 9.46
CA ILE A 290 23.35 -11.65 10.65
C ILE A 290 22.65 -12.80 11.37
N SER A 291 21.32 -12.72 11.51
CA SER A 291 20.53 -13.75 12.19
C SER A 291 20.56 -15.08 11.44
N LYS A 292 20.43 -15.05 10.10
CA LYS A 292 20.51 -16.24 9.24
C LYS A 292 21.89 -16.90 9.34
N GLN A 293 22.96 -16.12 9.22
CA GLN A 293 24.32 -16.65 9.31
C GLN A 293 24.64 -17.23 10.68
N ARG A 294 24.07 -16.67 11.76
CA ARG A 294 24.15 -17.24 13.09
C ARG A 294 23.45 -18.60 13.18
N LEU A 295 22.28 -18.76 12.55
CA LEU A 295 21.57 -20.04 12.48
C LEU A 295 22.34 -21.08 11.66
N ASP A 296 22.91 -20.66 10.52
CA ASP A 296 23.76 -21.52 9.68
C ASP A 296 24.99 -22.01 10.47
N HIS A 297 25.66 -21.13 11.21
CA HIS A 297 26.80 -21.47 12.05
C HIS A 297 26.45 -22.45 13.18
N LEU A 298 25.23 -22.37 13.72
CA LEU A 298 24.72 -23.27 14.75
C LEU A 298 24.15 -24.58 14.19
N GLY A 299 24.07 -24.74 12.86
CA GLY A 299 23.49 -25.91 12.20
C GLY A 299 21.98 -26.07 12.42
N LEU A 300 21.26 -24.95 12.60
CA LEU A 300 19.82 -24.93 12.96
C LEU A 300 18.88 -24.60 11.78
N THR A 301 19.40 -24.60 10.55
CA THR A 301 18.66 -24.32 9.30
C THR A 301 18.25 -25.57 8.55
#